data_AF-A0A3A8SRK8-F1
#
_entry.id   AF-A0A3A8SRK8-F1
#
_cell.length_a   1.000
_cell.length_b   1.000
_cell.length_c   1.000
_cell.angle_alpha   90.00
_cell.angle_beta   90.00
_cell.angle_gamma   90.00
#
_symmetry.space_group_name_H-M   'P 1'
#
loop_
_entity.id
_entity.type
_entity.pdbx_description
1 polymer ?
#
loop_
_entity_poly.entity_id
_entity_poly.type
_entity_poly.pdbx_seq_one_letter_code
_entity_poly.pdbx_strand_id
1 'polypeptide(L)'
;MTTAADQLSRSALLFLSRQSNLKDVATRLKPFRQLASRFIAGETLEEAVDAVKALTAKGLMASFDHLNEAVRSPPETRDEVKQYLRLLARIDQVGVRANVSMKLTQCGLLFDRNLALQNARAVVADATARDSFVRVDMEESAVTQTTLDIVRDLHSEFGERHVGAVLQSYLRRTEEDAKALCAERVRIRLCKGAYLEGSDVAFPDKKDVDANYVRCMRILLDSGVYHGIATHDERMIDATLEYAARQHLPKGAFEFQMLYGIRRDLQEQLVKDGHPVRVYVPYGKHWYPYFMRRLAERPANLWFVMRNLMKG
;
A
#
# COMPACT_ATOMS: atom_id res chain seq x y z
N MET A 1 12.19 -21.95 -5.66
CA MET A 1 12.18 -22.03 -7.14
C MET A 1 10.73 -22.00 -7.57
N THR A 2 10.30 -20.90 -8.18
CA THR A 2 8.95 -20.78 -8.77
C THR A 2 8.90 -21.67 -10.00
N THR A 3 7.92 -22.56 -10.10
CA THR A 3 7.82 -23.48 -11.25
C THR A 3 7.39 -22.73 -12.52
N ALA A 4 7.67 -23.27 -13.70
CA ALA A 4 7.16 -22.70 -14.97
C ALA A 4 5.62 -22.58 -14.96
N ALA A 5 4.93 -23.52 -14.27
CA ALA A 5 3.49 -23.47 -14.04
C ALA A 5 3.06 -22.29 -13.15
N ASP A 6 3.83 -21.98 -12.10
CA ASP A 6 3.58 -20.80 -11.26
C ASP A 6 3.75 -19.50 -12.05
N GLN A 7 4.77 -19.40 -12.91
CA GLN A 7 4.97 -18.23 -13.76
C GLN A 7 3.86 -18.05 -14.80
N LEU A 8 3.40 -19.13 -15.44
CA LEU A 8 2.26 -19.11 -16.36
C LEU A 8 0.96 -18.69 -15.66
N SER A 9 0.71 -19.18 -14.43
CA SER A 9 -0.45 -18.79 -13.62
C SER A 9 -0.42 -17.31 -13.19
N ARG A 10 0.75 -16.79 -12.78
CA ARG A 10 0.94 -15.39 -12.40
C ARG A 10 0.68 -14.46 -13.58
N SER A 11 1.26 -14.75 -14.75
CA SER A 11 1.07 -13.96 -15.96
C SER A 11 -0.39 -13.97 -16.43
N ALA A 12 -1.07 -15.11 -16.35
CA ALA A 12 -2.50 -15.22 -16.66
C ALA A 12 -3.37 -14.40 -15.70
N LEU A 13 -3.10 -14.42 -14.40
CA LEU A 13 -3.84 -13.64 -13.41
C LEU A 13 -3.58 -12.13 -13.55
N LEU A 14 -2.34 -11.74 -13.86
CA LEU A 14 -2.00 -10.35 -14.18
C LEU A 14 -2.70 -9.90 -15.46
N PHE A 15 -2.79 -10.76 -16.49
CA PHE A 15 -3.56 -10.49 -17.70
C PHE A 15 -5.04 -10.29 -17.37
N LEU A 16 -5.65 -11.20 -16.59
CA LEU A 16 -7.05 -11.08 -16.16
C LEU A 16 -7.30 -9.83 -15.30
N SER A 17 -6.31 -9.36 -14.53
CA SER A 17 -6.42 -8.11 -13.78
C SER A 17 -6.64 -6.88 -14.67
N ARG A 18 -6.25 -6.97 -15.96
CA ARG A 18 -6.46 -5.91 -16.97
C ARG A 18 -7.84 -5.99 -17.62
N GLN A 19 -8.62 -7.03 -17.37
CA GLN A 19 -9.93 -7.28 -17.99
C GLN A 19 -11.06 -6.97 -17.00
N SER A 20 -11.29 -5.67 -16.72
CA SER A 20 -12.30 -5.20 -15.75
C SER A 20 -13.73 -5.67 -16.06
N ASN A 21 -14.04 -5.91 -17.33
CA ASN A 21 -15.36 -6.39 -17.80
C ASN A 21 -15.73 -7.78 -17.28
N LEU A 22 -14.76 -8.55 -16.75
CA LEU A 22 -15.02 -9.87 -16.16
C LEU A 22 -15.51 -9.80 -14.70
N LYS A 23 -15.48 -8.61 -14.08
CA LYS A 23 -15.96 -8.43 -12.69
C LYS A 23 -17.41 -8.89 -12.54
N ASP A 24 -18.31 -8.44 -13.41
CA ASP A 24 -19.74 -8.69 -13.26
C ASP A 24 -20.10 -10.17 -13.47
N VAL A 25 -19.32 -10.88 -14.27
CA VAL A 25 -19.47 -12.34 -14.47
C VAL A 25 -18.91 -13.08 -13.26
N ALA A 26 -17.72 -12.72 -12.78
CA ALA A 26 -17.07 -13.38 -11.65
C ALA A 26 -17.83 -13.18 -10.31
N THR A 27 -18.39 -11.99 -10.10
CA THR A 27 -19.11 -11.63 -8.85
C THR A 27 -20.52 -12.22 -8.74
N ARG A 28 -21.07 -12.78 -9.82
CA ARG A 28 -22.30 -13.60 -9.78
C ARG A 28 -22.08 -14.92 -9.05
N LEU A 29 -20.84 -15.39 -8.97
CA LEU A 29 -20.49 -16.59 -8.22
C LEU A 29 -20.31 -16.25 -6.73
N LYS A 30 -21.25 -16.72 -5.88
CA LYS A 30 -21.20 -16.50 -4.41
C LYS A 30 -19.83 -16.82 -3.78
N PRO A 31 -19.14 -17.92 -4.14
CA PRO A 31 -17.85 -18.24 -3.56
C PRO A 31 -16.75 -17.21 -3.91
N PHE A 32 -16.79 -16.63 -5.11
CA PHE A 32 -15.84 -15.60 -5.53
C PHE A 32 -16.03 -14.31 -4.71
N ARG A 33 -17.28 -13.92 -4.47
CA ARG A 33 -17.62 -12.77 -3.62
C ARG A 33 -17.15 -12.96 -2.17
N GLN A 34 -17.35 -14.15 -1.60
CA GLN A 34 -16.89 -14.49 -0.25
C GLN A 34 -15.37 -14.49 -0.13
N LEU A 35 -14.67 -14.87 -1.19
CA LEU A 35 -13.22 -14.81 -1.22
C LEU A 35 -12.71 -13.37 -1.32
N ALA A 36 -13.32 -12.55 -2.19
CA ALA A 36 -12.95 -11.16 -2.36
C ALA A 36 -13.14 -10.35 -1.07
N SER A 37 -14.23 -10.56 -0.32
CA SER A 37 -14.49 -9.88 0.95
C SER A 37 -13.47 -10.20 2.06
N ARG A 38 -12.61 -11.22 1.88
CA ARG A 38 -11.49 -11.46 2.79
C ARG A 38 -10.39 -10.41 2.65
N PHE A 39 -10.24 -9.83 1.46
CA PHE A 39 -9.14 -8.92 1.08
C PHE A 39 -9.62 -7.50 0.77
N ILE A 40 -10.92 -7.30 0.55
CA ILE A 40 -11.56 -6.00 0.29
C ILE A 40 -12.54 -5.72 1.43
N ALA A 41 -12.50 -4.51 1.98
CA ALA A 41 -13.33 -4.15 3.13
C ALA A 41 -14.80 -3.90 2.75
N GLY A 42 -15.07 -3.53 1.50
CA GLY A 42 -16.40 -3.30 0.96
C GLY A 42 -16.34 -2.51 -0.34
N GLU A 43 -17.50 -2.24 -0.93
CA GLU A 43 -17.62 -1.37 -2.10
C GLU A 43 -17.92 0.08 -1.72
N THR A 44 -18.29 0.33 -0.47
CA THR A 44 -18.66 1.65 0.07
C THR A 44 -17.71 2.12 1.17
N LEU A 45 -17.70 3.44 1.41
CA LEU A 45 -16.92 4.04 2.49
C LEU A 45 -17.37 3.53 3.87
N GLU A 46 -18.67 3.36 4.10
CA GLU A 46 -19.18 2.93 5.41
C GLU A 46 -18.78 1.48 5.74
N GLU A 47 -18.83 0.56 4.76
CA GLU A 47 -18.32 -0.80 4.95
C GLU A 47 -16.81 -0.79 5.30
N ALA A 48 -16.03 0.08 4.65
CA ALA A 48 -14.62 0.24 4.94
C ALA A 48 -14.37 0.80 6.34
N VAL A 49 -15.19 1.78 6.77
CA VAL A 49 -15.14 2.35 8.12
C VAL A 49 -15.46 1.28 9.17
N ASP A 50 -16.47 0.44 8.95
CA ASP A 50 -16.81 -0.63 9.88
C ASP A 50 -15.71 -1.69 9.99
N ALA A 51 -15.08 -2.05 8.86
CA ALA A 51 -13.89 -2.89 8.87
C ALA A 51 -12.75 -2.25 9.68
N VAL A 52 -12.50 -0.95 9.51
CA VAL A 52 -11.47 -0.23 10.26
C VAL A 52 -11.78 -0.10 11.75
N LYS A 53 -13.05 0.07 12.14
CA LYS A 53 -13.46 0.00 13.56
C LYS A 53 -13.14 -1.36 14.16
N ALA A 54 -13.43 -2.44 13.44
CA ALA A 54 -13.13 -3.80 13.89
C ALA A 54 -11.62 -4.05 14.03
N LEU A 55 -10.79 -3.47 13.15
CA LEU A 55 -9.33 -3.50 13.28
C LEU A 55 -8.86 -2.68 14.49
N THR A 56 -9.40 -1.48 14.67
CA THR A 56 -9.05 -0.58 15.78
C THR A 56 -9.35 -1.21 17.14
N ALA A 57 -10.48 -1.93 17.25
CA ALA A 57 -10.84 -2.70 18.45
C ALA A 57 -9.82 -3.80 18.82
N LYS A 58 -8.99 -4.23 17.87
CA LYS A 58 -7.89 -5.18 18.08
C LYS A 58 -6.52 -4.52 18.30
N GLY A 59 -6.48 -3.19 18.45
CA GLY A 59 -5.24 -2.43 18.58
C GLY A 59 -4.50 -2.16 17.26
N LEU A 60 -5.10 -2.51 16.11
CA LEU A 60 -4.52 -2.27 14.79
C LEU A 60 -4.85 -0.85 14.31
N MET A 61 -3.91 -0.22 13.60
CA MET A 61 -4.14 1.01 12.86
C MET A 61 -4.57 0.69 11.42
N ALA A 62 -5.09 1.67 10.68
CA ALA A 62 -5.49 1.48 9.29
C ALA A 62 -4.89 2.50 8.31
N SER A 63 -4.84 2.13 7.03
CA SER A 63 -4.59 2.99 5.88
C SER A 63 -5.65 2.69 4.84
N PHE A 64 -6.54 3.65 4.57
CA PHE A 64 -7.57 3.47 3.55
C PHE A 64 -6.96 3.61 2.15
N ASP A 65 -7.35 2.72 1.24
CA ASP A 65 -7.03 2.79 -0.19
C ASP A 65 -8.34 2.74 -0.99
N HIS A 66 -8.67 3.86 -1.62
CA HIS A 66 -9.84 3.95 -2.47
C HIS A 66 -9.52 3.34 -3.84
N LEU A 67 -10.16 2.21 -4.13
CA LEU A 67 -10.05 1.50 -5.40
C LEU A 67 -11.04 2.11 -6.39
N ASN A 68 -10.58 3.14 -7.10
CA ASN A 68 -11.30 3.72 -8.22
C ASN A 68 -10.82 3.17 -9.58
N GLU A 69 -11.63 3.39 -10.61
CA GLU A 69 -11.25 3.20 -11.99
C GLU A 69 -10.10 4.16 -12.36
N ALA A 70 -9.27 3.75 -13.33
CA ALA A 70 -8.22 4.64 -13.84
C ALA A 70 -8.86 5.90 -14.41
N VAL A 71 -8.44 7.06 -13.90
CA VAL A 71 -8.91 8.37 -14.35
C VAL A 71 -8.53 8.55 -15.83
N ARG A 72 -9.52 8.91 -16.65
CA ARG A 72 -9.38 9.03 -18.12
C ARG A 72 -9.36 10.47 -18.61
N SER A 73 -9.69 11.43 -17.73
CA SER A 73 -9.75 12.84 -18.07
C SER A 73 -9.40 13.74 -16.88
N PRO A 74 -8.85 14.95 -17.13
CA PRO A 74 -8.60 15.92 -16.06
C PRO A 74 -9.82 16.24 -15.17
N PRO A 75 -11.07 16.36 -15.67
CA PRO A 75 -12.24 16.55 -14.81
C PRO A 75 -12.47 15.42 -13.79
N GLU A 76 -12.24 14.16 -14.17
CA GLU A 76 -12.40 13.01 -13.26
C GLU A 76 -11.44 13.07 -12.06
N THR A 77 -10.27 13.71 -12.20
CA THR A 77 -9.35 13.91 -11.06
C THR A 77 -9.98 14.73 -9.94
N ARG A 78 -10.89 15.66 -10.26
CA ARG A 78 -11.60 16.47 -9.26
C ARG A 78 -12.59 15.64 -8.47
N ASP A 79 -13.23 14.67 -9.11
CA ASP A 79 -14.13 13.75 -8.42
C ASP A 79 -13.36 12.81 -7.50
N GLU A 80 -12.15 12.38 -7.90
CA GLU A 80 -11.27 11.62 -7.01
C GLU A 80 -10.84 12.44 -5.79
N VAL A 81 -10.42 13.70 -5.97
CA VAL A 81 -10.11 14.59 -4.85
C VAL A 81 -11.30 14.70 -3.89
N LYS A 82 -12.53 14.86 -4.40
CA LYS A 82 -13.73 14.87 -3.54
C LYS A 82 -13.90 13.57 -2.75
N GLN A 83 -13.56 12.40 -3.30
CA GLN A 83 -13.61 11.15 -2.55
C GLN A 83 -12.61 11.13 -1.39
N TYR A 84 -11.37 11.59 -1.62
CA TYR A 84 -10.38 11.71 -0.56
C TYR A 84 -10.81 12.69 0.54
N LEU A 85 -11.38 13.86 0.18
CA LEU A 85 -11.90 14.82 1.16
C LEU A 85 -13.05 14.23 1.99
N ARG A 86 -13.97 13.48 1.35
CA ARG A 86 -15.05 12.79 2.08
C ARG A 86 -14.51 11.72 3.02
N LEU A 87 -13.51 10.96 2.58
CA LEU A 87 -12.85 9.94 3.39
C LEU A 87 -12.16 10.56 4.61
N LEU A 88 -11.39 11.64 4.42
CA LEU A 88 -10.71 12.35 5.51
C LEU A 88 -11.70 12.92 6.52
N ALA A 89 -12.77 13.58 6.04
CA ALA A 89 -13.85 14.05 6.91
C ALA A 89 -14.52 12.93 7.69
N ARG A 90 -14.70 11.75 7.07
CA ARG A 90 -15.30 10.60 7.74
C ARG A 90 -14.36 9.98 8.79
N ILE A 91 -13.06 9.88 8.50
CA ILE A 91 -12.05 9.41 9.47
C ILE A 91 -12.08 10.29 10.72
N ASP A 92 -12.05 11.60 10.52
CA ASP A 92 -12.10 12.63 11.57
C ASP A 92 -13.40 12.52 12.40
N GLN A 93 -14.56 12.42 11.73
CA GLN A 93 -15.85 12.28 12.40
C GLN A 93 -15.97 11.02 13.27
N VAL A 94 -15.39 9.89 12.85
CA VAL A 94 -15.48 8.62 13.58
C VAL A 94 -14.37 8.47 14.62
N GLY A 95 -13.27 9.21 14.50
CA GLY A 95 -12.14 9.16 15.44
C GLY A 95 -11.35 7.83 15.38
N VAL A 96 -11.32 7.16 14.23
CA VAL A 96 -10.54 5.92 14.05
C VAL A 96 -9.05 6.23 13.82
N ARG A 97 -8.17 5.33 14.26
CA ARG A 97 -6.71 5.45 14.06
C ARG A 97 -6.30 5.09 12.63
N ALA A 98 -6.66 5.94 11.67
CA ALA A 98 -6.47 5.68 10.25
C ALA A 98 -5.82 6.86 9.52
N ASN A 99 -5.17 6.55 8.39
CA ASN A 99 -4.67 7.52 7.42
C ASN A 99 -5.12 7.12 6.02
N VAL A 100 -4.73 7.89 5.01
CA VAL A 100 -5.11 7.64 3.61
C VAL A 100 -3.88 7.29 2.78
N SER A 101 -4.02 6.33 1.85
CA SER A 101 -3.05 6.08 0.78
C SER A 101 -3.62 6.59 -0.55
N MET A 102 -2.82 7.36 -1.28
CA MET A 102 -3.20 8.06 -2.52
C MET A 102 -2.22 7.71 -3.64
N LYS A 103 -2.73 7.58 -4.87
CA LYS A 103 -1.92 7.38 -6.08
C LYS A 103 -1.98 8.62 -6.96
N LEU A 104 -0.82 9.15 -7.38
CA LEU A 104 -0.77 10.41 -8.11
C LEU A 104 -1.31 10.29 -9.54
N THR A 105 -1.31 9.10 -10.13
CA THR A 105 -2.00 8.88 -11.42
C THR A 105 -3.50 9.19 -11.32
N GLN A 106 -4.14 8.89 -10.19
CA GLN A 106 -5.54 9.25 -9.93
C GLN A 106 -5.70 10.77 -9.66
N CYS A 107 -4.64 11.45 -9.27
CA CYS A 107 -4.59 12.91 -9.17
C CYS A 107 -4.27 13.59 -10.53
N GLY A 108 -4.03 12.82 -11.59
CA GLY A 108 -3.78 13.35 -12.93
C GLY A 108 -2.33 13.38 -13.38
N LEU A 109 -1.43 12.64 -12.71
CA LEU A 109 0.00 12.64 -13.03
C LEU A 109 0.31 12.25 -14.48
N LEU A 110 -0.51 11.38 -15.09
CA LEU A 110 -0.34 10.96 -16.49
C LEU A 110 -0.80 12.02 -17.49
N PHE A 111 -1.51 13.07 -17.04
CA PHE A 111 -1.94 14.18 -17.89
C PHE A 111 -1.01 15.38 -17.74
N ASP A 112 -0.78 15.80 -16.49
CA ASP A 112 0.04 16.98 -16.19
C ASP A 112 0.56 16.91 -14.74
N ARG A 113 1.85 17.19 -14.56
CA ARG A 113 2.49 17.20 -13.23
C ARG A 113 1.87 18.26 -12.32
N ASN A 114 1.57 19.44 -12.83
CA ASN A 114 1.04 20.54 -12.01
C ASN A 114 -0.39 20.26 -11.57
N LEU A 115 -1.21 19.66 -12.42
CA LEU A 115 -2.54 19.16 -12.06
C LEU A 115 -2.45 18.15 -10.91
N ALA A 116 -1.54 17.16 -11.02
CA ALA A 116 -1.33 16.17 -9.96
C ALA A 116 -0.90 16.81 -8.65
N LEU A 117 0.05 17.76 -8.69
CA LEU A 117 0.49 18.51 -7.52
C LEU A 117 -0.65 19.32 -6.90
N GLN A 118 -1.44 20.06 -7.69
CA GLN A 118 -2.57 20.86 -7.19
C GLN A 118 -3.63 19.98 -6.51
N ASN A 119 -3.98 18.87 -7.14
CA ASN A 119 -4.95 17.92 -6.59
C ASN A 119 -4.44 17.24 -5.32
N ALA A 120 -3.19 16.77 -5.32
CA ALA A 120 -2.57 16.17 -4.13
C ALA A 120 -2.43 17.19 -2.99
N ARG A 121 -2.06 18.44 -3.30
CA ARG A 121 -1.98 19.55 -2.34
C ARG A 121 -3.32 19.81 -1.66
N ALA A 122 -4.43 19.78 -2.41
CA ALA A 122 -5.77 19.93 -1.82
C ALA A 122 -6.09 18.82 -0.80
N VAL A 123 -5.72 17.57 -1.11
CA VAL A 123 -5.91 16.43 -0.21
C VAL A 123 -5.02 16.51 1.03
N VAL A 124 -3.74 16.85 0.87
CA VAL A 124 -2.80 16.99 2.00
C VAL A 124 -3.17 18.19 2.88
N ALA A 125 -3.66 19.29 2.30
CA ALA A 125 -4.13 20.44 3.06
C ALA A 125 -5.33 20.10 3.97
N ASP A 126 -6.34 19.39 3.45
CA ASP A 126 -7.48 18.92 4.27
C ASP A 126 -7.03 17.90 5.33
N ALA A 127 -6.12 16.98 4.98
CA ALA A 127 -5.55 16.06 5.96
C ALA A 127 -4.80 16.81 7.07
N THR A 128 -4.03 17.84 6.73
CA THR A 128 -3.30 18.69 7.69
C THR A 128 -4.24 19.42 8.63
N ALA A 129 -5.34 19.99 8.10
CA ALA A 129 -6.36 20.67 8.90
C ALA A 129 -7.06 19.74 9.92
N ARG A 130 -7.01 18.42 9.70
CA ARG A 130 -7.58 17.37 10.56
C ARG A 130 -6.54 16.61 11.39
N ASP A 131 -5.29 17.08 11.40
CA ASP A 131 -4.15 16.36 12.00
C ASP A 131 -4.01 14.90 11.52
N SER A 132 -4.31 14.68 10.24
CA SER A 132 -4.22 13.40 9.56
C SER A 132 -2.97 13.31 8.67
N PHE A 133 -2.77 12.15 8.06
CA PHE A 133 -1.62 11.82 7.23
C PHE A 133 -2.04 11.25 5.87
N VAL A 134 -1.30 11.60 4.82
CA VAL A 134 -1.46 11.06 3.48
C VAL A 134 -0.17 10.34 3.07
N ARG A 135 -0.28 9.03 2.79
CA ARG A 135 0.77 8.28 2.12
C ARG A 135 0.59 8.41 0.61
N VAL A 136 1.60 8.90 -0.09
CA VAL A 136 1.65 8.81 -1.55
C VAL A 136 2.23 7.46 -1.93
N ASP A 137 1.36 6.57 -2.44
CA ASP A 137 1.74 5.25 -2.93
C ASP A 137 2.61 5.36 -4.17
N MET A 138 3.62 4.49 -4.25
CA MET A 138 4.54 4.43 -5.37
C MET A 138 4.00 3.47 -6.43
N GLU A 139 3.95 3.96 -7.65
CA GLU A 139 3.42 3.25 -8.82
C GLU A 139 4.57 2.65 -9.66
N GLU A 140 4.42 2.53 -10.97
CA GLU A 140 5.46 2.03 -11.88
C GLU A 140 6.73 2.91 -11.86
N SER A 141 7.86 2.32 -12.26
CA SER A 141 9.16 2.98 -12.27
C SER A 141 9.20 4.27 -13.11
N ALA A 142 8.41 4.32 -14.17
CA ALA A 142 8.31 5.46 -15.09
C ALA A 142 7.84 6.76 -14.41
N VAL A 143 7.11 6.66 -13.29
CA VAL A 143 6.60 7.82 -12.55
C VAL A 143 7.29 8.05 -11.20
N THR A 144 8.28 7.23 -10.84
CA THR A 144 8.94 7.29 -9.53
C THR A 144 9.56 8.67 -9.26
N GLN A 145 10.35 9.20 -10.19
CA GLN A 145 11.02 10.49 -9.99
C GLN A 145 10.00 11.61 -9.75
N THR A 146 9.04 11.77 -10.66
CA THR A 146 8.03 12.82 -10.56
C THR A 146 7.18 12.68 -9.29
N THR A 147 6.92 11.44 -8.85
CA THR A 147 6.22 11.18 -7.59
C THR A 147 7.03 11.66 -6.39
N LEU A 148 8.32 11.35 -6.33
CA LEU A 148 9.19 11.82 -5.25
C LEU A 148 9.30 13.34 -5.24
N ASP A 149 9.41 13.98 -6.40
CA ASP A 149 9.48 15.45 -6.50
C ASP A 149 8.18 16.10 -5.98
N ILE A 150 7.01 15.57 -6.32
CA ILE A 150 5.73 16.05 -5.77
C ILE A 150 5.66 15.83 -4.27
N VAL A 151 6.12 14.68 -3.75
CA VAL A 151 6.15 14.44 -2.31
C VAL A 151 7.07 15.44 -1.60
N ARG A 152 8.21 15.80 -2.18
CA ARG A 152 9.11 16.83 -1.63
C ARG A 152 8.45 18.20 -1.59
N ASP A 153 7.79 18.61 -2.67
CA ASP A 153 7.05 19.88 -2.73
C ASP A 153 6.01 19.94 -1.61
N LEU A 154 5.22 18.88 -1.45
CA LEU A 154 4.20 18.77 -0.40
C LEU A 154 4.83 18.68 1.01
N HIS A 155 5.91 17.94 1.17
CA HIS A 155 6.59 17.80 2.46
C HIS A 155 7.21 19.12 2.92
N SER A 156 7.81 19.88 2.01
CA SER A 156 8.34 21.21 2.31
C SER A 156 7.24 22.19 2.74
N GLU A 157 6.02 22.02 2.23
CA GLU A 157 4.90 22.89 2.55
C GLU A 157 4.18 22.49 3.84
N PHE A 158 3.88 21.21 4.04
CA PHE A 158 3.04 20.72 5.14
C PHE A 158 3.82 20.08 6.27
N GLY A 159 5.06 19.65 6.04
CA GLY A 159 5.95 19.04 7.04
C GLY A 159 5.78 17.53 7.24
N GLU A 160 6.64 16.98 8.11
CA GLU A 160 6.84 15.54 8.34
C GLU A 160 5.58 14.78 8.77
N ARG A 161 4.65 15.44 9.47
CA ARG A 161 3.49 14.77 10.09
C ARG A 161 2.33 14.49 9.15
N HIS A 162 2.32 15.05 7.93
CA HIS A 162 1.12 15.08 7.09
C HIS A 162 1.27 14.38 5.74
N VAL A 163 2.49 14.20 5.23
CA VAL A 163 2.73 13.53 3.94
C VAL A 163 4.00 12.69 3.94
N GLY A 164 4.01 11.61 3.14
CA GLY A 164 5.22 10.83 2.91
C GLY A 164 5.12 9.89 1.71
N ALA A 165 6.26 9.32 1.31
CA ALA A 165 6.41 8.50 0.12
C ALA A 165 6.35 6.99 0.39
N VAL A 166 6.20 6.19 -0.67
CA VAL A 166 6.53 4.76 -0.68
C VAL A 166 7.82 4.55 -1.46
N LEU A 167 8.67 3.64 -1.00
CA LEU A 167 9.83 3.14 -1.75
C LEU A 167 9.74 1.62 -1.93
N GLN A 168 10.26 1.12 -3.05
CA GLN A 168 10.11 -0.25 -3.51
C GLN A 168 11.48 -0.94 -3.64
N SER A 169 11.80 -1.88 -2.76
CA SER A 169 13.15 -2.45 -2.67
C SER A 169 13.61 -3.23 -3.91
N TYR A 170 12.71 -3.61 -4.81
CA TYR A 170 13.08 -4.22 -6.09
C TYR A 170 13.75 -3.25 -7.08
N LEU A 171 13.67 -1.92 -6.90
CA LEU A 171 14.31 -0.97 -7.80
C LEU A 171 15.76 -0.75 -7.38
N ARG A 172 16.65 -0.65 -8.37
CA ARG A 172 18.08 -0.41 -8.13
C ARG A 172 18.34 0.96 -7.49
N ARG A 173 17.52 1.97 -7.82
CA ARG A 173 17.62 3.35 -7.30
C ARG A 173 17.24 3.52 -5.82
N THR A 174 16.48 2.57 -5.25
CA THR A 174 15.78 2.80 -3.97
C THR A 174 16.69 3.03 -2.78
N GLU A 175 17.91 2.47 -2.76
CA GLU A 175 18.84 2.72 -1.65
C GLU A 175 19.27 4.20 -1.61
N GLU A 176 19.50 4.81 -2.77
CA GLU A 176 19.88 6.22 -2.89
C GLU A 176 18.69 7.13 -2.54
N ASP A 177 17.51 6.83 -3.09
CA ASP A 177 16.28 7.57 -2.76
C ASP A 177 15.98 7.52 -1.25
N ALA A 178 16.21 6.38 -0.59
CA ALA A 178 16.02 6.23 0.85
C ALA A 178 16.95 7.16 1.64
N LYS A 179 18.24 7.23 1.27
CA LYS A 179 19.21 8.13 1.92
C LYS A 179 18.80 9.59 1.75
N ALA A 180 18.43 10.00 0.53
CA ALA A 180 18.02 11.37 0.24
C ALA A 180 16.77 11.78 1.03
N LEU A 181 15.70 10.97 0.95
CA LEU A 181 14.44 11.26 1.64
C LEU A 181 14.57 11.22 3.17
N CYS A 182 15.39 10.32 3.73
CA CYS A 182 15.67 10.31 5.17
C CYS A 182 16.44 11.56 5.61
N ALA A 183 17.39 12.06 4.81
CA ALA A 183 18.08 13.33 5.10
C ALA A 183 17.12 14.53 5.09
N GLU A 184 16.11 14.48 4.24
CA GLU A 184 15.00 15.45 4.18
C GLU A 184 13.91 15.19 5.24
N ARG A 185 14.08 14.17 6.09
CA ARG A 185 13.10 13.72 7.11
C ARG A 185 11.72 13.32 6.56
N VAL A 186 11.64 12.93 5.30
CA VAL A 186 10.40 12.43 4.70
C VAL A 186 10.07 11.06 5.28
N ARG A 187 8.86 10.89 5.81
CA ARG A 187 8.38 9.56 6.25
C ARG A 187 8.24 8.65 5.05
N ILE A 188 8.69 7.40 5.17
CA ILE A 188 8.70 6.40 4.09
C ILE A 188 7.96 5.13 4.51
N ARG A 189 7.16 4.56 3.59
CA ARG A 189 6.71 3.16 3.64
C ARG A 189 7.62 2.35 2.70
N LEU A 190 8.34 1.36 3.23
CA LEU A 190 9.19 0.47 2.44
C LEU A 190 8.45 -0.84 2.13
N CYS A 191 8.29 -1.16 0.85
CA CYS A 191 7.74 -2.43 0.37
C CYS A 191 8.72 -3.09 -0.63
N LYS A 192 8.42 -4.32 -1.09
CA LYS A 192 9.25 -4.97 -2.11
C LYS A 192 9.05 -4.41 -3.52
N GLY A 193 7.82 -4.04 -3.86
CA GLY A 193 7.41 -3.67 -5.22
C GLY A 193 6.34 -4.63 -5.75
N ALA A 194 5.42 -4.12 -6.57
CA ALA A 194 4.23 -4.85 -7.04
C ALA A 194 4.06 -4.84 -8.57
N TYR A 195 4.88 -4.07 -9.28
CA TYR A 195 4.79 -3.91 -10.72
C TYR A 195 5.75 -4.86 -11.46
N LEU A 196 5.56 -5.01 -12.76
CA LEU A 196 6.45 -5.77 -13.61
C LEU A 196 7.38 -4.78 -14.31
N GLU A 197 8.67 -4.84 -13.95
CA GLU A 197 9.70 -3.90 -14.42
C GLU A 197 10.82 -4.67 -15.14
N GLY A 198 11.51 -4.00 -16.06
CA GLY A 198 12.68 -4.55 -16.74
C GLY A 198 13.87 -4.77 -15.79
N SER A 199 14.76 -5.71 -16.13
CA SER A 199 15.93 -6.04 -15.31
C SER A 199 16.99 -4.94 -15.24
N ASP A 200 16.91 -3.98 -16.16
CA ASP A 200 17.68 -2.75 -16.20
C ASP A 200 17.30 -1.80 -15.05
N VAL A 201 16.02 -1.75 -14.68
CA VAL A 201 15.51 -0.86 -13.62
C VAL A 201 15.31 -1.59 -12.29
N ALA A 202 14.93 -2.88 -12.32
CA ALA A 202 14.64 -3.69 -11.14
C ALA A 202 15.55 -4.93 -11.02
N PHE A 203 15.73 -5.39 -9.78
CA PHE A 203 16.40 -6.66 -9.49
C PHE A 203 15.51 -7.83 -9.96
N PRO A 204 15.98 -8.69 -10.89
CA PRO A 204 15.19 -9.83 -11.37
C PRO A 204 15.08 -10.94 -10.32
N ASP A 205 16.10 -11.07 -9.47
CA ASP A 205 16.19 -12.13 -8.49
C ASP A 205 15.62 -11.71 -7.13
N LYS A 206 14.73 -12.54 -6.57
CA LYS A 206 14.13 -12.31 -5.23
C LYS A 206 15.17 -12.11 -4.12
N LYS A 207 16.30 -12.82 -4.18
CA LYS A 207 17.38 -12.68 -3.17
C LYS A 207 17.94 -11.26 -3.13
N ASP A 208 18.03 -10.60 -4.29
CA ASP A 208 18.59 -9.26 -4.40
C ASP A 208 17.56 -8.20 -3.96
N VAL A 209 16.27 -8.44 -4.26
CA VAL A 209 15.15 -7.64 -3.73
C VAL A 209 15.11 -7.69 -2.20
N ASP A 210 15.24 -8.89 -1.61
CA ASP A 210 15.25 -9.10 -0.17
C ASP A 210 16.50 -8.47 0.48
N ALA A 211 17.67 -8.62 -0.13
CA ALA A 211 18.91 -7.99 0.34
C ALA A 211 18.80 -6.45 0.29
N ASN A 212 18.24 -5.88 -0.78
CA ASN A 212 18.02 -4.44 -0.88
C ASN A 212 16.98 -3.94 0.11
N TYR A 213 15.93 -4.75 0.39
CA TYR A 213 14.94 -4.44 1.43
C TYR A 213 15.63 -4.26 2.78
N VAL A 214 16.50 -5.18 3.17
CA VAL A 214 17.25 -5.10 4.43
C VAL A 214 18.17 -3.87 4.46
N ARG A 215 18.88 -3.56 3.36
CA ARG A 215 19.72 -2.35 3.29
C ARG A 215 18.90 -1.07 3.49
N CYS A 216 17.78 -0.93 2.77
CA CYS A 216 16.91 0.23 2.87
C CYS A 216 16.24 0.32 4.25
N MET A 217 15.79 -0.81 4.81
CA MET A 217 15.20 -0.87 6.15
C MET A 217 16.16 -0.30 7.21
N ARG A 218 17.46 -0.64 7.15
CA ARG A 218 18.46 -0.09 8.06
C ARG A 218 18.59 1.43 7.94
N ILE A 219 18.71 1.95 6.71
CA ILE A 219 18.75 3.39 6.44
C ILE A 219 17.54 4.11 7.05
N LEU A 220 16.34 3.54 6.87
CA LEU A 220 15.11 4.10 7.43
C LEU A 220 15.15 4.09 8.96
N LEU A 221 15.47 2.95 9.59
CA LEU A 221 15.49 2.83 11.05
C LEU A 221 16.56 3.70 11.72
N ASP A 222 17.69 3.95 11.06
CA ASP A 222 18.77 4.80 11.57
C ASP A 222 18.46 6.31 11.47
N SER A 223 17.47 6.69 10.65
CA SER A 223 17.17 8.11 10.38
C SER A 223 16.47 8.85 11.53
N GLY A 224 15.92 8.12 12.50
CA GLY A 224 15.12 8.69 13.60
C GLY A 224 13.74 9.23 13.17
N VAL A 225 13.30 8.95 11.94
CA VAL A 225 11.97 9.30 11.41
C VAL A 225 11.03 8.10 11.55
N TYR A 226 9.74 8.35 11.82
CA TYR A 226 8.77 7.26 11.97
C TYR A 226 8.35 6.69 10.59
N HIS A 227 8.91 5.52 10.28
CA HIS A 227 8.73 4.81 9.01
C HIS A 227 7.76 3.62 9.11
N GLY A 228 7.26 3.19 7.94
CA GLY A 228 6.46 1.99 7.80
C GLY A 228 7.22 0.86 7.10
N ILE A 229 7.33 -0.30 7.75
CA ILE A 229 7.95 -1.51 7.21
C ILE A 229 6.83 -2.41 6.66
N ALA A 230 6.56 -2.29 5.35
CA ALA A 230 5.44 -2.96 4.70
C ALA A 230 5.85 -4.31 4.11
N THR A 231 5.54 -5.40 4.82
CA THR A 231 5.87 -6.77 4.41
C THR A 231 5.02 -7.79 5.16
N HIS A 232 4.79 -8.95 4.52
CA HIS A 232 4.26 -10.16 5.18
C HIS A 232 5.28 -11.29 5.24
N ASP A 233 6.51 -11.02 4.82
CA ASP A 233 7.63 -11.96 4.83
C ASP A 233 8.24 -11.96 6.23
N GLU A 234 8.07 -13.06 6.96
CA GLU A 234 8.57 -13.22 8.33
C GLU A 234 10.07 -12.97 8.42
N ARG A 235 10.85 -13.35 7.39
CA ARG A 235 12.30 -13.10 7.38
C ARG A 235 12.64 -11.62 7.40
N MET A 236 11.83 -10.79 6.74
CA MET A 236 12.03 -9.33 6.74
C MET A 236 11.57 -8.71 8.06
N ILE A 237 10.55 -9.29 8.69
CA ILE A 237 10.07 -8.87 10.02
C ILE A 237 11.14 -9.20 11.07
N ASP A 238 11.63 -10.44 11.09
CA ASP A 238 12.70 -10.89 11.99
C ASP A 238 13.95 -10.03 11.81
N ALA A 239 14.39 -9.80 10.56
CA ALA A 239 15.53 -8.93 10.29
C ALA A 239 15.33 -7.49 10.78
N THR A 240 14.10 -6.98 10.75
CA THR A 240 13.75 -5.65 11.27
C THR A 240 13.80 -5.63 12.79
N LEU A 241 13.21 -6.63 13.45
CA LEU A 241 13.19 -6.77 14.90
C LEU A 241 14.60 -6.94 15.47
N GLU A 242 15.42 -7.81 14.86
CA GLU A 242 16.82 -8.02 15.24
C GLU A 242 17.67 -6.76 15.07
N TYR A 243 17.43 -5.97 14.02
CA TYR A 243 18.14 -4.73 13.81
C TYR A 243 17.71 -3.66 14.83
N ALA A 244 16.40 -3.49 15.03
CA ALA A 244 15.85 -2.56 16.00
C ALA A 244 16.33 -2.86 17.43
N ALA A 245 16.38 -4.13 17.82
CA ALA A 245 16.90 -4.55 19.11
C ALA A 245 18.39 -4.20 19.28
N ARG A 246 19.22 -4.44 18.26
CA ARG A 246 20.65 -4.06 18.27
C ARG A 246 20.87 -2.55 18.35
N GLN A 247 20.00 -1.77 17.72
CA GLN A 247 20.02 -0.30 17.78
C GLN A 247 19.29 0.26 19.01
N HIS A 248 18.78 -0.59 19.92
CA HIS A 248 18.02 -0.19 21.10
C HIS A 248 16.81 0.71 20.78
N LEU A 249 16.19 0.51 19.61
CA LEU A 249 15.03 1.30 19.20
C LEU A 249 13.79 0.91 20.03
N PRO A 250 13.02 1.88 20.54
CA PRO A 250 11.75 1.57 21.18
C PRO A 250 10.78 0.97 20.16
N LYS A 251 9.85 0.11 20.62
CA LYS A 251 8.87 -0.56 19.75
C LYS A 251 8.02 0.41 18.93
N GLY A 252 7.84 1.64 19.41
CA GLY A 252 7.11 2.71 18.73
C GLY A 252 7.93 3.57 17.76
N ALA A 253 9.20 3.26 17.52
CA ALA A 253 10.04 4.02 16.57
C ALA A 253 9.62 3.83 15.10
N PHE A 254 8.92 2.74 14.80
CA PHE A 254 8.40 2.39 13.47
C PHE A 254 7.11 1.58 13.59
N GLU A 255 6.44 1.35 12.47
CA GLU A 255 5.32 0.40 12.38
C GLU A 255 5.55 -0.68 11.35
N PHE A 256 5.03 -1.88 11.61
CA PHE A 256 4.82 -2.85 10.55
C PHE A 256 3.55 -2.53 9.78
N GLN A 257 3.55 -2.82 8.48
CA GLN A 257 2.38 -2.61 7.65
C GLN A 257 2.04 -3.84 6.82
N MET A 258 0.76 -4.20 6.81
CA MET A 258 0.29 -5.41 6.14
C MET A 258 -1.01 -5.14 5.41
N LEU A 259 -1.23 -5.85 4.32
CA LEU A 259 -2.50 -5.81 3.59
C LEU A 259 -3.64 -6.45 4.39
N TYR A 260 -4.83 -5.86 4.28
CA TYR A 260 -6.07 -6.40 4.82
C TYR A 260 -6.31 -7.83 4.34
N GLY A 261 -6.71 -8.70 5.26
CA GLY A 261 -6.97 -10.10 4.93
C GLY A 261 -5.76 -11.02 4.93
N ILE A 262 -4.52 -10.49 4.93
CA ILE A 262 -3.30 -11.30 4.75
C ILE A 262 -2.52 -11.41 6.05
N ARG A 263 -2.27 -12.66 6.48
CA ARG A 263 -1.52 -12.97 7.71
C ARG A 263 -2.09 -12.26 8.95
N ARG A 264 -3.41 -12.38 9.16
CA ARG A 264 -4.11 -11.80 10.32
C ARG A 264 -3.53 -12.30 11.65
N ASP A 265 -3.10 -13.56 11.66
CA ASP A 265 -2.32 -14.18 12.73
C ASP A 265 -1.10 -13.34 13.10
N LEU A 266 -0.30 -12.96 12.11
CA LEU A 266 0.93 -12.18 12.31
C LEU A 266 0.64 -10.73 12.69
N GLN A 267 -0.41 -10.13 12.11
CA GLN A 267 -0.88 -8.79 12.49
C GLN A 267 -1.23 -8.73 13.98
N GLU A 268 -2.04 -9.67 14.45
CA GLU A 268 -2.46 -9.74 15.85
C GLU A 268 -1.31 -10.12 16.79
N GLN A 269 -0.40 -10.99 16.35
CA GLN A 269 0.79 -11.36 17.11
C GLN A 269 1.72 -10.15 17.34
N LEU A 270 2.05 -9.38 16.30
CA LEU A 270 2.91 -8.20 16.42
C LEU A 270 2.32 -7.14 17.35
N VAL A 271 0.99 -6.93 17.32
CA VAL A 271 0.32 -6.02 18.26
C VAL A 271 0.42 -6.54 19.69
N LYS A 272 0.22 -7.85 19.93
CA LYS A 272 0.40 -8.46 21.27
C LYS A 272 1.83 -8.31 21.77
N ASP A 273 2.80 -8.38 20.86
CA ASP A 273 4.22 -8.17 21.16
C ASP A 273 4.55 -6.68 21.34
N GLY A 274 3.58 -5.77 21.23
CA GLY A 274 3.72 -4.35 21.52
C GLY A 274 4.24 -3.51 20.35
N HIS A 275 4.27 -4.05 19.13
CA HIS A 275 4.65 -3.31 17.94
C HIS A 275 3.43 -2.62 17.29
N PRO A 276 3.54 -1.36 16.86
CA PRO A 276 2.51 -0.74 16.04
C PRO A 276 2.35 -1.47 14.71
N VAL A 277 1.10 -1.77 14.34
CA VAL A 277 0.77 -2.42 13.07
C VAL A 277 -0.32 -1.63 12.37
N ARG A 278 -0.06 -1.25 11.11
CA ARG A 278 -1.06 -0.62 10.24
C ARG A 278 -1.50 -1.56 9.13
N VAL A 279 -2.81 -1.74 9.01
CA VAL A 279 -3.41 -2.54 7.96
C VAL A 279 -3.79 -1.65 6.77
N TYR A 280 -3.38 -2.02 5.56
CA TYR A 280 -3.78 -1.36 4.32
C TYR A 280 -5.13 -1.93 3.87
N VAL A 281 -6.16 -1.10 3.90
CA VAL A 281 -7.57 -1.47 3.78
C VAL A 281 -8.13 -0.96 2.44
N PRO A 282 -8.12 -1.81 1.40
CA PRO A 282 -8.71 -1.46 0.12
C PRO A 282 -10.25 -1.52 0.16
N TYR A 283 -10.90 -0.56 -0.46
CA TYR A 283 -12.36 -0.53 -0.60
C TYR A 283 -12.76 0.21 -1.89
N GLY A 284 -14.01 0.07 -2.31
CA GLY A 284 -14.54 0.76 -3.48
C GLY A 284 -14.95 -0.21 -4.59
N LYS A 285 -15.65 0.32 -5.60
CA LYS A 285 -16.29 -0.49 -6.64
C LYS A 285 -15.29 -1.16 -7.58
N HIS A 286 -14.08 -0.64 -7.76
CA HIS A 286 -13.13 -1.13 -8.76
C HIS A 286 -12.12 -2.12 -8.16
N TRP A 287 -12.59 -3.01 -7.28
CA TRP A 287 -11.73 -3.92 -6.52
C TRP A 287 -11.18 -5.11 -7.32
N TYR A 288 -11.77 -5.47 -8.46
CA TYR A 288 -11.42 -6.68 -9.20
C TYR A 288 -9.96 -6.72 -9.68
N PRO A 289 -9.40 -5.68 -10.34
CA PRO A 289 -7.99 -5.65 -10.71
C PRO A 289 -7.05 -5.81 -9.51
N TYR A 290 -7.36 -5.13 -8.40
CA TYR A 290 -6.59 -5.25 -7.16
C TYR A 290 -6.61 -6.69 -6.64
N PHE A 291 -7.79 -7.29 -6.54
CA PHE A 291 -7.97 -8.65 -6.05
C PHE A 291 -7.22 -9.68 -6.91
N MET A 292 -7.27 -9.55 -8.24
CA MET A 292 -6.55 -10.44 -9.15
C MET A 292 -5.03 -10.35 -8.98
N ARG A 293 -4.48 -9.14 -8.74
CA ARG A 293 -3.05 -8.98 -8.39
C ARG A 293 -2.69 -9.69 -7.08
N ARG A 294 -3.55 -9.60 -6.06
CA ARG A 294 -3.35 -10.29 -4.78
C ARG A 294 -3.35 -11.81 -4.91
N LEU A 295 -4.20 -12.35 -5.79
CA LEU A 295 -4.17 -13.77 -6.12
C LEU A 295 -2.86 -14.15 -6.82
N ALA A 296 -2.41 -13.36 -7.80
CA ALA A 296 -1.18 -13.61 -8.56
C ALA A 296 0.10 -13.65 -7.69
N GLU A 297 0.10 -12.92 -6.56
CA GLU A 297 1.23 -12.87 -5.63
C GLU A 297 1.38 -14.12 -4.75
N ARG A 298 0.34 -14.97 -4.64
CA ARG A 298 0.40 -16.22 -3.86
C ARG A 298 -0.27 -17.39 -4.61
N PRO A 299 0.38 -17.95 -5.65
CA PRO A 299 -0.10 -19.14 -6.38
C PRO A 299 -0.43 -20.33 -5.46
N ALA A 300 0.36 -20.53 -4.41
CA ALA A 300 0.13 -21.63 -3.44
C ALA A 300 -1.22 -21.52 -2.71
N ASN A 301 -1.73 -20.30 -2.48
CA ASN A 301 -3.04 -20.09 -1.87
C ASN A 301 -4.18 -20.26 -2.88
N LEU A 302 -3.93 -20.07 -4.18
CA LEU A 302 -4.91 -20.32 -5.24
C LEU A 302 -5.33 -21.78 -5.31
N TRP A 303 -4.40 -22.73 -5.09
CA TRP A 303 -4.74 -24.15 -5.04
C TRP A 303 -5.70 -24.47 -3.88
N PHE A 304 -5.46 -23.90 -2.70
CA PHE A 304 -6.33 -24.06 -1.53
C PHE A 304 -7.70 -23.42 -1.75
N VAL A 305 -7.73 -22.27 -2.43
CA VAL A 305 -8.95 -21.56 -2.83
C VAL A 305 -9.73 -22.37 -3.87
N MET A 306 -9.10 -22.86 -4.94
CA MET A 306 -9.73 -23.67 -5.98
C MET A 306 -10.31 -24.97 -5.41
N ARG A 307 -9.63 -25.60 -4.44
CA ARG A 307 -10.13 -26.80 -3.77
C ARG A 307 -11.40 -26.57 -2.95
N ASN A 308 -11.60 -25.36 -2.44
CA ASN A 308 -12.84 -24.98 -1.74
C ASN A 308 -13.96 -24.56 -2.70
N LEU A 309 -13.63 -24.10 -3.92
CA LEU A 309 -14.60 -23.80 -4.97
C LEU A 309 -15.19 -25.06 -5.62
N MET A 310 -14.44 -26.17 -5.68
CA MET A 310 -14.89 -27.45 -6.25
C MET A 310 -15.60 -28.37 -5.24
N LYS A 311 -15.60 -28.01 -3.95
CA LYS A 311 -16.24 -28.77 -2.87
C LYS A 311 -17.55 -28.14 -2.37
N GLY A 312 -18.04 -27.12 -3.07
CA GLY A 312 -19.32 -26.44 -2.80
C GLY A 312 -20.29 -26.63 -3.94
#